data_AF-A0A419EKK6-F1
#
_entry.id   AF-A0A419EKK6-F1
#
_cell.length_a   1.000
_cell.length_b   1.000
_cell.length_c   1.000
_cell.angle_alpha   90.00
_cell.angle_beta   90.00
_cell.angle_gamma   90.00
#
_symmetry.space_group_name_H-M   'P 1'
#
loop_
_entity.id
_entity.type
_entity.pdbx_description
1 polymer ?
#
loop_
_entity_poly.entity_id
_entity_poly.type
_entity_poly.pdbx_seq_one_letter_code
_entity_poly.pdbx_strand_id
1 'polypeptide(L)'
;IIIADTKFEFGLLDNEVILIDEVLTPDSSRFWPFDKYEKGKTQESFDKQFVRDYLISIGFNKQPPPPELPQEIINITSEKYKDALFKLSGEKL
;
A
#
# COMPACT_ATOMS: atom_id res chain seq x y z
N ILE A 1 5.90 -12.43 1.02
CA ILE A 1 5.69 -11.03 1.46
C ILE A 1 5.64 -11.03 2.98
N ILE A 2 6.21 -10.02 3.64
CA ILE A 2 5.99 -9.77 5.07
C ILE A 2 4.85 -8.75 5.18
N ILE A 3 3.82 -9.07 5.96
CA ILE A 3 2.77 -8.11 6.34
C ILE A 3 3.19 -7.55 7.70
N ALA A 4 3.73 -6.32 7.70
CA ALA A 4 4.30 -5.73 8.92
C ALA A 4 3.21 -5.30 9.89
N ASP A 5 2.13 -4.74 9.35
CA ASP A 5 0.92 -4.34 10.06
C ASP A 5 -0.25 -4.25 9.07
N THR A 6 -1.47 -4.25 9.62
CA THR A 6 -2.71 -4.10 8.86
C THR A 6 -3.77 -3.42 9.71
N LYS A 7 -4.65 -2.63 9.07
CA LYS A 7 -5.84 -2.06 9.67
C LYS A 7 -7.05 -2.88 9.23
N PHE A 8 -7.77 -3.43 10.19
CA PHE A 8 -9.10 -4.00 9.96
C PHE A 8 -10.19 -3.03 10.41
N GLU A 9 -11.33 -3.08 9.75
CA GLU A 9 -12.56 -2.47 10.24
C GLU A 9 -13.59 -3.56 10.51
N PHE A 10 -14.34 -3.42 11.60
CA PHE A 10 -15.35 -4.38 12.00
C PHE A 10 -16.70 -3.68 12.20
N GLY A 11 -17.75 -4.34 11.73
CA GLY A 11 -19.14 -3.96 11.98
C GLY A 11 -19.79 -4.90 12.99
N LEU A 12 -21.00 -4.53 13.43
CA LEU A 12 -21.91 -5.41 14.18
C LEU A 12 -23.18 -5.60 13.36
N LEU A 13 -23.51 -6.86 13.06
CA LEU A 13 -24.74 -7.25 12.39
C LEU A 13 -25.39 -8.38 13.18
N ASP A 14 -26.64 -8.20 13.61
CA ASP A 14 -27.39 -9.19 14.40
C ASP A 14 -26.62 -9.71 15.64
N ASN A 15 -25.94 -8.78 16.35
CA ASN A 15 -25.06 -9.07 17.49
C ASN A 15 -23.80 -9.91 17.15
N GLU A 16 -23.49 -10.14 15.88
CA GLU A 16 -22.27 -10.78 15.44
C GLU A 16 -21.27 -9.74 14.92
N VAL A 17 -19.99 -9.93 15.27
CA VAL A 17 -18.89 -9.12 14.73
C VAL A 17 -18.61 -9.59 13.31
N ILE A 18 -18.74 -8.68 12.35
CA ILE A 18 -18.45 -8.94 10.95
C ILE A 18 -17.20 -8.16 10.52
N LEU A 19 -16.37 -8.79 9.68
CA LEU A 19 -15.30 -8.09 8.99
C LEU A 19 -15.91 -7.26 7.86
N ILE A 20 -15.56 -5.98 7.83
CA ILE A 20 -15.98 -5.04 6.78
C ILE A 20 -14.74 -4.43 6.11
N ASP A 21 -14.96 -3.46 5.23
CA ASP A 21 -13.92 -2.75 4.48
C ASP A 21 -13.01 -3.70 3.67
N GLU A 22 -11.92 -3.17 3.13
CA GLU A 22 -10.86 -3.96 2.50
C GLU A 22 -9.99 -4.68 3.53
N VAL A 23 -9.41 -5.81 3.11
CA VAL A 23 -8.69 -6.72 3.99
C VAL A 23 -7.38 -7.12 3.32
N LEU A 24 -6.27 -6.91 4.03
CA LEU A 24 -4.94 -7.32 3.57
C LEU A 24 -4.63 -6.83 2.14
N THR A 25 -4.90 -5.56 1.89
CA THR A 25 -4.53 -4.85 0.65
C THR A 25 -3.29 -3.98 0.91
N PRO A 26 -2.56 -3.53 -0.13
CA PRO A 26 -1.47 -2.57 0.02
C PRO A 26 -1.90 -1.19 0.58
N ASP A 27 -3.21 -0.92 0.62
CA ASP A 27 -3.77 0.32 1.16
C ASP A 27 -4.04 0.21 2.67
N SER A 28 -4.55 -0.94 3.11
CA SER A 28 -4.84 -1.25 4.51
C SER A 28 -3.63 -1.81 5.27
N SER A 29 -2.58 -2.25 4.57
CA SER A 29 -1.46 -3.00 5.14
C SER A 29 -0.11 -2.56 4.60
N ARG A 30 0.93 -2.66 5.43
CA ARG A 30 2.31 -2.44 4.99
C ARG A 30 2.94 -3.76 4.55
N PHE A 31 3.27 -3.84 3.26
CA PHE A 31 3.87 -5.04 2.66
C PHE A 31 5.35 -4.84 2.38
N TRP A 32 6.19 -5.65 3.02
CA TRP A 32 7.64 -5.63 2.80
C TRP A 32 8.10 -6.85 1.97
N PRO A 33 9.05 -6.66 1.04
CA PRO A 33 9.72 -7.77 0.37
C PRO A 33 10.52 -8.58 1.39
N PHE A 34 10.21 -9.89 1.51
CA PHE A 34 10.87 -10.76 2.48
C PHE A 34 12.37 -10.87 2.24
N ASP A 35 12.77 -10.94 0.96
CA ASP A 35 14.14 -11.05 0.47
C ASP A 35 14.99 -9.80 0.72
N LYS A 36 14.37 -8.66 1.01
CA LYS A 36 15.07 -7.38 1.26
C LYS A 36 14.96 -6.87 2.70
N TYR A 37 14.21 -7.58 3.53
CA TYR A 37 14.01 -7.20 4.92
C TYR A 37 15.31 -7.23 5.70
N GLU A 38 15.57 -6.18 6.48
CA GLU A 38 16.71 -6.13 7.40
C GLU A 38 16.33 -5.38 8.67
N LYS A 39 16.63 -5.95 9.84
CA LYS A 39 16.31 -5.32 11.11
C LYS A 39 17.11 -4.03 11.31
N GLY A 40 16.46 -2.99 11.85
CA GLY A 40 17.13 -1.74 12.27
C GLY A 40 17.25 -0.66 11.19
N LYS A 41 16.64 -0.85 10.01
CA LYS A 41 16.56 0.17 8.95
C LYS A 41 15.12 0.42 8.50
N THR A 42 14.91 1.46 7.68
CA THR A 42 13.65 1.65 6.94
C THR A 42 13.52 0.56 5.87
N GLN A 43 12.32 -0.02 5.75
CA GLN A 43 12.06 -1.11 4.81
C GLN A 43 11.53 -0.57 3.48
N GLU A 44 11.85 -1.26 2.39
CA GLU A 44 11.12 -1.08 1.13
C GLU A 44 9.67 -1.54 1.32
N SER A 45 8.72 -0.84 0.70
CA SER A 45 7.30 -1.20 0.75
C SER A 45 6.70 -1.35 -0.65
N PHE A 46 5.71 -2.22 -0.79
CA PHE A 46 4.88 -2.35 -2.00
C PHE A 46 3.71 -1.35 -2.05
N ASP A 47 3.70 -0.37 -1.15
CA ASP A 47 2.60 0.58 -0.98
C ASP A 47 2.82 1.92 -1.70
N LYS A 48 2.00 2.91 -1.34
CA LYS A 48 1.97 4.30 -1.83
C LYS A 48 3.25 5.10 -1.59
N GLN A 49 4.34 4.51 -1.12
CA GLN A 49 5.58 5.22 -0.79
C GLN A 49 6.12 6.04 -1.99
N PHE A 50 6.06 5.54 -3.22
CA PHE A 50 6.50 6.29 -4.40
C PHE A 50 5.72 7.59 -4.64
N VAL A 51 4.39 7.54 -4.47
CA VAL A 51 3.54 8.73 -4.57
C VAL A 51 3.85 9.70 -3.43
N ARG A 52 4.04 9.20 -2.21
CA ARG A 52 4.40 10.04 -1.05
C ARG A 52 5.75 10.72 -1.25
N ASP A 53 6.75 9.99 -1.68
CA ASP A 53 8.10 10.51 -1.92
C ASP A 53 8.10 11.54 -3.05
N TYR A 54 7.32 11.31 -4.11
CA TYR A 54 7.12 12.28 -5.18
C TYR A 54 6.45 13.57 -4.66
N LEU A 55 5.36 13.46 -3.91
CA LEU A 55 4.68 14.64 -3.35
C LEU A 55 5.57 15.42 -2.37
N ILE A 56 6.40 14.74 -1.59
CA ILE A 56 7.40 15.36 -0.72
C ILE A 56 8.47 16.08 -1.54
N SER A 57 8.98 15.46 -2.61
CA SER A 57 10.08 16.01 -3.41
C SER A 57 9.71 17.30 -4.14
N ILE A 58 8.43 17.45 -4.52
CA ILE A 58 7.90 18.69 -5.12
C ILE A 58 7.42 19.70 -4.08
N GLY A 59 7.59 19.43 -2.78
CA GLY A 59 7.20 20.34 -1.70
C GLY A 59 5.69 20.51 -1.54
N PHE A 60 4.89 19.50 -1.89
CA PHE A 60 3.44 19.60 -1.77
C PHE A 60 3.02 19.82 -0.31
N ASN A 61 2.24 20.88 -0.07
CA ASN A 61 1.80 21.32 1.26
C ASN A 61 0.74 20.42 1.92
N LYS A 62 0.38 19.29 1.29
CA LYS A 62 -0.63 18.32 1.73
C LYS A 62 -2.05 18.91 1.81
N GLN A 63 -2.31 20.00 1.09
CA GLN A 63 -3.64 20.63 0.99
C GLN A 63 -4.24 20.41 -0.40
N PRO A 64 -5.53 20.07 -0.50
CA PRO A 64 -6.18 19.92 -1.80
C PRO A 64 -6.29 21.27 -2.54
N PRO A 65 -6.29 21.26 -3.89
CA PRO A 65 -6.13 20.09 -4.75
C PRO A 65 -4.67 19.61 -4.86
N PRO A 66 -4.41 18.28 -4.94
CA PRO A 66 -3.07 17.78 -5.21
C PRO A 66 -2.64 18.07 -6.66
N PRO A 67 -1.33 18.16 -6.92
CA PRO A 67 -0.82 18.25 -8.28
C PRO A 67 -1.07 16.96 -9.05
N GLU A 68 -1.10 17.06 -10.38
CA GLU A 68 -1.12 15.88 -11.25
C GLU A 68 0.15 15.06 -11.07
N LEU A 69 0.00 13.73 -11.05
CA LEU A 69 1.12 12.82 -10.96
C LEU A 69 1.70 12.57 -12.36
N PRO A 70 3.03 12.62 -12.53
CA PRO A 70 3.68 12.20 -13.77
C PRO A 70 3.33 10.75 -14.11
N GLN A 71 3.22 10.46 -15.41
CA GLN A 71 2.89 9.12 -15.90
C GLN A 71 3.83 8.03 -15.36
N GLU A 72 5.11 8.37 -15.17
CA GLU A 72 6.10 7.46 -14.60
C GLU A 72 5.75 7.04 -13.16
N ILE A 73 5.34 7.98 -12.30
CA ILE A 73 4.94 7.70 -10.92
C ILE A 73 3.67 6.84 -10.90
N ILE A 74 2.72 7.12 -11.80
CA ILE A 74 1.50 6.33 -11.97
C ILE A 74 1.85 4.89 -12.37
N ASN A 75 2.72 4.71 -13.35
CA ASN A 75 3.11 3.40 -13.85
C ASN A 75 3.86 2.59 -12.79
N ILE A 76 4.88 3.18 -12.14
CA ILE A 76 5.66 2.52 -11.10
C ILE A 76 4.76 2.10 -9.94
N THR A 77 3.85 2.99 -9.51
CA THR A 77 2.89 2.67 -8.45
C THR A 77 1.99 1.51 -8.89
N SER A 78 1.40 1.58 -10.08
CA SER A 78 0.50 0.53 -10.60
C SER A 78 1.18 -0.84 -10.69
N GLU A 79 2.43 -0.90 -11.18
CA GLU A 79 3.18 -2.15 -11.27
C GLU A 79 3.50 -2.74 -9.89
N LYS A 80 3.69 -1.92 -8.85
CA LYS A 80 3.87 -2.42 -7.49
C LYS A 80 2.62 -3.11 -6.94
N TYR A 81 1.43 -2.57 -7.23
CA TYR A 81 0.17 -3.21 -6.84
C TYR A 81 -0.04 -4.54 -7.59
N LYS A 82 0.29 -4.59 -8.89
CA LYS A 82 0.23 -5.83 -9.66
C LYS A 82 1.21 -6.88 -9.15
N ASP A 83 2.44 -6.48 -8.80
CA ASP A 83 3.44 -7.38 -8.21
C ASP A 83 2.99 -7.89 -6.84
N ALA A 84 2.39 -7.03 -6.01
CA ALA A 84 1.82 -7.44 -4.73
C ALA A 84 0.67 -8.46 -4.92
N LEU A 85 -0.25 -8.19 -5.85
CA LEU A 85 -1.33 -9.13 -6.20
C LEU A 85 -0.75 -10.48 -6.62
N PHE A 86 0.14 -10.49 -7.61
CA PHE A 86 0.75 -11.72 -8.11
C PHE A 86 1.49 -12.51 -7.02
N LYS A 87 2.20 -11.82 -6.12
CA LYS A 87 2.91 -12.47 -5.01
C LYS A 87 1.98 -13.01 -3.91
N LEU A 88 0.78 -12.45 -3.75
CA LEU A 88 -0.19 -12.90 -2.75
C LEU A 88 -1.10 -14.00 -3.28
N SER A 89 -1.62 -13.86 -4.50
CA SER A 89 -2.62 -14.77 -5.07
C SER A 89 -2.09 -15.71 -6.16
N GLY A 90 -0.96 -15.37 -6.80
CA GLY A 90 -0.46 -16.06 -8.00
C GLY A 90 -1.14 -15.62 -9.30
N GLU A 91 -2.11 -14.70 -9.24
CA GLU A 91 -2.87 -14.23 -10.41
C GLU A 91 -2.18 -13.04 -11.10
N LYS A 92 -2.36 -12.92 -12.42
CA LYS A 92 -1.90 -11.78 -13.22
C LYS A 92 -3.10 -10.98 -13.70
N LEU A 93 -3.00 -9.66 -13.57
CA LEU A 93 -3.98 -8.69 -14.05
C LEU A 93 -3.61 -8.16 -15.44
#